data_AF-A0A2V6KLS1-F1
#
_entry.id   AF-A0A2V6KLS1-F1
#
_cell.length_a   1.000
_cell.length_b   1.000
_cell.length_c   1.000
_cell.angle_alpha   90.00
_cell.angle_beta   90.00
_cell.angle_gamma   90.00
#
_symmetry.space_group_name_H-M   'P 1'
#
loop_
_entity.id
_entity.type
_entity.pdbx_description
1 polymer ?
#
loop_
_entity_poly.entity_id
_entity_poly.type
_entity_poly.pdbx_seq_one_letter_code
_entity_poly.pdbx_strand_id
1 'polypeptide(L)'
;MKIHPTAIVDPGAQIGTNTEIGPFSVIGAQAVIGERTVIQSHVVIEGDVVIGASNFIGHGAIIGAPPQDLSFSLERKTKIEIGNENVIREYCTIHRGSAEGSATKIGDNNFLMVGVHVGHNCEINNNVIIANNCLLAGHVLVDDQAFLGGGSTFHQNMHVGRLVMVQGSSAFGKDLPPFTIAAERNSIFGVNVVGLKRAGFSAKDREEIK
;
A
#
# COMPACT_ATOMS: atom_id res chain seq x y z
N MET A 1 -24.95 -7.43 -0.43
CA MET A 1 -24.24 -6.28 -1.04
C MET A 1 -25.03 -5.03 -0.76
N LYS A 2 -24.35 -3.90 -0.51
CA LYS A 2 -24.99 -2.62 -0.24
C LYS A 2 -24.28 -1.52 -1.03
N ILE A 3 -24.83 -1.16 -2.17
CA ILE A 3 -24.27 -0.13 -3.05
C ILE A 3 -25.15 1.11 -2.93
N HIS A 4 -24.55 2.24 -2.57
CA HIS A 4 -25.28 3.50 -2.46
C HIS A 4 -25.83 3.92 -3.84
N PRO A 5 -27.07 4.46 -3.93
CA PRO A 5 -27.68 4.82 -5.22
C PRO A 5 -26.90 5.84 -6.07
N THR A 6 -26.02 6.62 -5.44
CA THR A 6 -25.17 7.61 -6.13
C THR A 6 -23.77 7.10 -6.47
N ALA A 7 -23.45 5.85 -6.14
CA ALA A 7 -22.22 5.22 -6.59
C ALA A 7 -22.35 4.85 -8.08
N ILE A 8 -21.29 5.08 -8.85
CA ILE A 8 -21.20 4.71 -10.26
C ILE A 8 -20.36 3.46 -10.34
N VAL A 9 -21.01 2.31 -10.52
CA VAL A 9 -20.35 1.01 -10.64
C VAL A 9 -20.57 0.52 -12.06
N ASP A 10 -19.47 0.33 -12.80
CA ASP A 10 -19.53 -0.20 -14.15
C ASP A 10 -20.08 -1.64 -14.15
N PRO A 11 -20.96 -2.03 -15.09
CA PRO A 11 -21.50 -3.39 -15.16
C PRO A 11 -20.46 -4.51 -15.31
N GLY A 12 -19.26 -4.20 -15.81
CA GLY A 12 -18.15 -5.17 -15.92
C GLY A 12 -17.47 -5.48 -14.58
N ALA A 13 -17.64 -4.61 -13.57
CA ALA A 13 -17.00 -4.78 -12.27
C ALA A 13 -17.53 -6.03 -11.55
N GLN A 14 -16.62 -6.81 -10.96
CA GLN A 14 -16.93 -8.01 -10.21
C GLN A 14 -16.92 -7.69 -8.72
N ILE A 15 -18.11 -7.66 -8.10
CA ILE A 15 -18.28 -7.26 -6.69
C ILE A 15 -18.63 -8.48 -5.84
N GLY A 16 -17.82 -8.74 -4.83
CA GLY A 16 -17.98 -9.83 -3.89
C GLY A 16 -19.21 -9.70 -2.99
N THR A 17 -19.59 -10.81 -2.35
CA THR A 17 -20.73 -10.83 -1.44
C THR A 17 -20.48 -9.93 -0.22
N ASN A 18 -21.55 -9.35 0.33
CA ASN A 18 -21.46 -8.47 1.51
C ASN A 18 -20.52 -7.25 1.38
N THR A 19 -20.11 -6.89 0.17
CA THR A 19 -19.38 -5.64 -0.09
C THR A 19 -20.30 -4.43 0.06
N GLU A 20 -19.76 -3.36 0.64
CA GLU A 20 -20.42 -2.06 0.80
C GLU A 20 -19.72 -0.99 -0.04
N ILE A 21 -20.47 -0.22 -0.81
CA ILE A 21 -19.95 0.86 -1.64
C ILE A 21 -20.68 2.16 -1.31
N GLY A 22 -19.92 3.13 -0.83
CA GLY A 22 -20.38 4.44 -0.36
C GLY A 22 -20.79 5.39 -1.49
N PRO A 23 -21.38 6.54 -1.13
CA PRO A 23 -21.91 7.51 -2.08
C PRO A 23 -20.81 8.12 -2.95
N PHE A 24 -21.14 8.37 -4.22
CA PHE A 24 -20.27 9.07 -5.19
C PHE A 24 -18.93 8.39 -5.48
N SER A 25 -18.78 7.13 -5.10
CA SER A 25 -17.63 6.32 -5.50
C SER A 25 -17.78 5.83 -6.94
N VAL A 26 -16.67 5.72 -7.64
CA VAL A 26 -16.60 5.30 -9.06
C VAL A 26 -15.78 4.01 -9.14
N ILE A 27 -16.37 2.96 -9.70
CA ILE A 27 -15.75 1.63 -9.84
C ILE A 27 -15.74 1.25 -11.32
N GLY A 28 -14.55 1.07 -11.89
CA GLY A 28 -14.34 0.77 -13.31
C GLY A 28 -14.62 -0.69 -13.70
N ALA A 29 -14.79 -0.91 -15.02
CA ALA A 29 -15.22 -2.18 -15.61
C ALA A 29 -14.32 -3.40 -15.34
N GLN A 30 -13.05 -3.17 -15.03
CA GLN A 30 -12.06 -4.24 -14.81
C GLN A 30 -11.77 -4.47 -13.32
N ALA A 31 -12.49 -3.80 -12.42
CA ALA A 31 -12.32 -3.98 -10.99
C ALA A 31 -12.87 -5.34 -10.54
N VAL A 32 -12.07 -6.06 -9.76
CA VAL A 32 -12.48 -7.25 -9.02
C VAL A 32 -12.33 -6.95 -7.53
N ILE A 33 -13.42 -6.97 -6.78
CA ILE A 33 -13.46 -6.57 -5.38
C ILE A 33 -13.99 -7.75 -4.56
N GLY A 34 -13.16 -8.25 -3.64
CA GLY A 34 -13.50 -9.37 -2.78
C GLY A 34 -14.65 -9.08 -1.81
N GLU A 35 -15.15 -10.15 -1.21
CA GLU A 35 -16.27 -10.11 -0.28
C GLU A 35 -15.96 -9.32 1.00
N ARG A 36 -17.00 -8.79 1.65
CA ARG A 36 -16.93 -8.02 2.92
C ARG A 36 -16.02 -6.78 2.86
N THR A 37 -15.58 -6.36 1.68
CA THR A 37 -14.82 -5.13 1.51
C THR A 37 -15.75 -3.93 1.66
N VAL A 38 -15.29 -2.90 2.36
CA VAL A 38 -16.02 -1.65 2.60
C VAL A 38 -15.32 -0.53 1.85
N ILE A 39 -16.04 0.10 0.94
CA ILE A 39 -15.57 1.26 0.16
C ILE A 39 -16.35 2.47 0.61
N GLN A 40 -15.65 3.44 1.19
CA GLN A 40 -16.24 4.70 1.63
C GLN A 40 -16.61 5.61 0.45
N SER A 41 -17.11 6.82 0.76
CA SER A 41 -17.55 7.77 -0.27
C SER A 41 -16.41 8.32 -1.13
N HIS A 42 -16.71 8.73 -2.35
CA HIS A 42 -15.78 9.43 -3.24
C HIS A 42 -14.49 8.63 -3.55
N VAL A 43 -14.53 7.31 -3.41
CA VAL A 43 -13.41 6.44 -3.81
C VAL A 43 -13.43 6.25 -5.31
N VAL A 44 -12.26 6.26 -5.95
CA VAL A 44 -12.11 5.94 -7.36
C VAL A 44 -11.27 4.68 -7.50
N ILE A 45 -11.83 3.66 -8.14
CA ILE A 45 -11.13 2.44 -8.54
C ILE A 45 -11.21 2.34 -10.06
N GLU A 46 -10.08 2.45 -10.75
CA GLU A 46 -9.99 2.46 -12.20
C GLU A 46 -8.88 1.56 -12.74
N GLY A 47 -8.95 1.15 -14.01
CA GLY A 47 -8.00 0.20 -14.60
C GLY A 47 -8.22 -1.25 -14.15
N ASP A 48 -7.25 -2.12 -14.44
CA ASP A 48 -7.23 -3.52 -14.02
C ASP A 48 -6.77 -3.60 -12.55
N VAL A 49 -7.74 -3.80 -11.65
CA VAL A 49 -7.53 -3.75 -10.20
C VAL A 49 -8.19 -4.96 -9.57
N VAL A 50 -7.40 -5.74 -8.83
CA VAL A 50 -7.88 -6.84 -8.00
C VAL A 50 -7.67 -6.47 -6.54
N ILE A 51 -8.75 -6.47 -5.76
CA ILE A 51 -8.77 -6.23 -4.32
C ILE A 51 -9.37 -7.47 -3.65
N GLY A 52 -8.67 -8.03 -2.67
CA GLY A 52 -9.15 -9.17 -1.89
C GLY A 52 -10.33 -8.88 -0.97
N ALA A 53 -10.55 -9.77 -0.01
CA ALA A 53 -11.66 -9.73 0.92
C ALA A 53 -11.38 -8.88 2.17
N SER A 54 -12.46 -8.43 2.81
CA SER A 54 -12.44 -7.76 4.12
C SER A 54 -11.54 -6.51 4.18
N ASN A 55 -11.34 -5.82 3.05
CA ASN A 55 -10.57 -4.58 3.02
C ASN A 55 -11.44 -3.39 3.45
N PHE A 56 -10.83 -2.35 4.00
CA PHE A 56 -11.45 -1.05 4.21
C PHE A 56 -10.77 0.00 3.34
N ILE A 57 -11.53 0.67 2.47
CA ILE A 57 -11.05 1.74 1.59
C ILE A 57 -11.70 3.06 2.02
N GLY A 58 -10.90 3.98 2.53
CA GLY A 58 -11.30 5.25 3.11
C GLY A 58 -11.68 6.29 2.08
N HIS A 59 -12.31 7.37 2.55
CA HIS A 59 -12.88 8.41 1.70
C HIS A 59 -11.84 9.03 0.75
N GLY A 60 -12.23 9.22 -0.51
CA GLY A 60 -11.37 9.91 -1.48
C GLY A 60 -10.11 9.14 -1.89
N ALA A 61 -9.94 7.88 -1.51
CA ALA A 61 -8.84 7.06 -1.98
C ALA A 61 -8.95 6.83 -3.50
N ILE A 62 -7.81 6.85 -4.20
CA ILE A 62 -7.71 6.64 -5.64
C ILE A 62 -6.80 5.45 -5.89
N ILE A 63 -7.33 4.41 -6.51
CA ILE A 63 -6.65 3.13 -6.74
C ILE A 63 -6.72 2.78 -8.22
N GLY A 64 -5.56 2.53 -8.83
CA GLY A 64 -5.45 2.07 -10.21
C GLY A 64 -5.24 3.17 -11.24
N ALA A 65 -5.08 4.42 -10.78
CA ALA A 65 -4.71 5.52 -11.65
C ALA A 65 -3.41 5.25 -12.43
N PRO A 66 -3.28 5.77 -13.67
CA PRO A 66 -2.06 5.65 -14.46
C PRO A 66 -0.80 6.05 -13.67
N PRO A 67 0.33 5.37 -13.88
CA PRO A 67 1.58 5.72 -13.21
C PRO A 67 2.02 7.13 -13.58
N GLN A 68 2.70 7.80 -12.66
CA GLN A 68 3.35 9.10 -12.91
C GLN A 68 4.70 8.91 -13.63
N ASP A 69 4.67 8.17 -14.75
CA ASP A 69 5.82 7.82 -15.58
C ASP A 69 5.58 8.36 -17.00
N LEU A 70 6.46 9.26 -17.46
CA LEU A 70 6.35 9.90 -18.77
C LEU A 70 6.45 8.92 -19.94
N SER A 71 7.02 7.73 -19.71
CA SER A 71 7.13 6.68 -20.71
C SER A 71 5.88 5.80 -20.81
N PHE A 72 4.90 5.96 -19.90
CA PHE A 72 3.70 5.15 -19.85
C PHE A 72 2.74 5.46 -21.00
N SER A 73 2.07 4.42 -21.50
CA SER A 73 0.95 4.53 -22.43
C SER A 73 -0.25 3.78 -21.86
N LEU A 74 -1.44 4.33 -22.02
CA LEU A 74 -2.71 3.74 -21.57
C LEU A 74 -2.99 2.36 -22.20
N GLU A 75 -2.34 2.06 -23.32
CA GLU A 75 -2.49 0.77 -24.01
C GLU A 75 -1.76 -0.37 -23.29
N ARG A 76 -0.85 -0.04 -22.37
CA ARG A 76 -0.12 -1.06 -21.61
C ARG A 76 -1.03 -1.81 -20.66
N LYS A 77 -0.88 -3.14 -20.65
CA LYS A 77 -1.61 -4.03 -19.75
C LYS A 77 -0.86 -4.14 -18.43
N THR A 78 -1.18 -3.23 -17.53
CA THR A 78 -0.65 -3.22 -16.16
C THR A 78 -1.78 -3.24 -15.15
N LYS A 79 -1.51 -3.66 -13.92
CA LYS A 79 -2.56 -3.89 -12.92
C LYS A 79 -2.16 -3.50 -11.51
N ILE A 80 -3.13 -3.62 -10.61
CA ILE A 80 -2.94 -3.61 -9.16
C ILE A 80 -3.43 -4.94 -8.58
N GLU A 81 -2.68 -5.48 -7.63
CA GLU A 81 -3.06 -6.66 -6.85
C GLU A 81 -2.99 -6.30 -5.36
N ILE A 82 -4.14 -6.19 -4.70
CA ILE A 82 -4.27 -5.94 -3.25
C ILE A 82 -4.85 -7.18 -2.59
N GLY A 83 -4.20 -7.67 -1.54
CA GLY A 83 -4.64 -8.80 -0.73
C GLY A 83 -5.86 -8.48 0.14
N ASN A 84 -5.89 -9.06 1.33
CA ASN A 84 -7.02 -9.11 2.24
C ASN A 84 -6.76 -8.30 3.51
N GLU A 85 -7.83 -7.87 4.18
CA GLU A 85 -7.77 -7.28 5.51
C GLU A 85 -6.88 -6.03 5.61
N ASN A 86 -6.66 -5.34 4.49
CA ASN A 86 -5.96 -4.06 4.48
C ASN A 86 -6.91 -2.93 4.87
N VAL A 87 -6.37 -1.95 5.57
CA VAL A 87 -7.04 -0.68 5.85
C VAL A 87 -6.29 0.43 5.12
N ILE A 88 -6.90 0.90 4.04
CA ILE A 88 -6.40 1.99 3.19
C ILE A 88 -7.21 3.23 3.56
N ARG A 89 -6.56 4.21 4.19
CA ARG A 89 -7.23 5.40 4.73
C ARG A 89 -7.47 6.47 3.67
N GLU A 90 -8.03 7.57 4.13
CA GLU A 90 -8.52 8.67 3.30
C GLU A 90 -7.41 9.23 2.42
N TYR A 91 -7.77 9.55 1.18
CA TYR A 91 -6.90 10.19 0.19
C TYR A 91 -5.57 9.44 -0.10
N CYS A 92 -5.50 8.14 0.18
CA CYS A 92 -4.41 7.31 -0.33
C CYS A 92 -4.45 7.27 -1.86
N THR A 93 -3.27 7.29 -2.49
CA THR A 93 -3.12 7.12 -3.94
C THR A 93 -2.28 5.91 -4.23
N ILE A 94 -2.79 4.98 -5.03
CA ILE A 94 -2.13 3.73 -5.37
C ILE A 94 -2.13 3.59 -6.88
N HIS A 95 -0.96 3.70 -7.50
CA HIS A 95 -0.82 3.67 -8.95
C HIS A 95 -0.59 2.23 -9.45
N ARG A 96 -1.16 1.91 -10.61
CA ARG A 96 -0.88 0.64 -11.30
C ARG A 96 0.56 0.57 -11.80
N GLY A 97 1.03 -0.62 -12.18
CA GLY A 97 2.37 -0.81 -12.75
C GLY A 97 2.60 0.03 -14.01
N SER A 98 3.87 0.26 -14.38
CA SER A 98 4.25 1.03 -15.58
C SER A 98 4.72 0.18 -16.77
N ALA A 99 5.52 -0.85 -16.51
CA ALA A 99 5.99 -1.76 -17.55
C ALA A 99 4.87 -2.70 -18.03
N GLU A 100 4.89 -3.11 -19.29
CA GLU A 100 3.93 -4.07 -19.84
C GLU A 100 3.88 -5.36 -19.00
N GLY A 101 2.68 -5.83 -18.66
CA GLY A 101 2.47 -7.03 -17.85
C GLY A 101 2.82 -6.88 -16.36
N SER A 102 3.25 -5.71 -15.93
CA SER A 102 3.67 -5.47 -14.54
C SER A 102 2.51 -5.05 -13.63
N ALA A 103 2.73 -5.18 -12.32
CA ALA A 103 1.75 -4.86 -11.30
C ALA A 103 2.38 -4.05 -10.16
N THR A 104 1.54 -3.25 -9.49
CA THR A 104 1.78 -2.83 -8.11
C THR A 104 1.09 -3.81 -7.19
N LYS A 105 1.78 -4.28 -6.14
CA LYS A 105 1.30 -5.35 -5.27
C LYS A 105 1.26 -4.90 -3.81
N ILE A 106 0.17 -5.22 -3.12
CA ILE A 106 0.02 -5.02 -1.68
C ILE A 106 -0.51 -6.33 -1.10
N GLY A 107 0.16 -6.86 -0.10
CA GLY A 107 -0.21 -8.11 0.58
C GLY A 107 -1.40 -7.95 1.50
N ASP A 108 -1.36 -8.66 2.62
CA ASP A 108 -2.45 -8.74 3.59
C ASP A 108 -2.16 -7.93 4.86
N ASN A 109 -3.22 -7.53 5.56
CA ASN A 109 -3.16 -6.94 6.91
C ASN A 109 -2.35 -5.64 7.02
N ASN A 110 -2.26 -4.86 5.93
CA ASN A 110 -1.53 -3.60 5.94
C ASN A 110 -2.41 -2.45 6.41
N PHE A 111 -1.79 -1.46 7.07
CA PHE A 111 -2.46 -0.22 7.47
C PHE A 111 -1.80 0.98 6.81
N LEU A 112 -2.41 1.48 5.74
CA LEU A 112 -1.97 2.66 5.01
C LEU A 112 -2.79 3.85 5.53
N MET A 113 -2.14 4.76 6.24
CA MET A 113 -2.79 5.93 6.83
C MET A 113 -3.02 7.05 5.80
N VAL A 114 -3.60 8.16 6.25
CA VAL A 114 -4.10 9.25 5.39
C VAL A 114 -3.02 9.74 4.42
N GLY A 115 -3.38 9.87 3.15
CA GLY A 115 -2.54 10.53 2.15
C GLY A 115 -1.25 9.76 1.81
N VAL A 116 -1.16 8.47 2.13
CA VAL A 116 -0.06 7.62 1.67
C VAL A 116 -0.08 7.54 0.15
N HIS A 117 1.10 7.68 -0.46
CA HIS A 117 1.30 7.49 -1.88
C HIS A 117 2.10 6.22 -2.14
N VAL A 118 1.55 5.34 -2.98
CA VAL A 118 2.19 4.13 -3.49
C VAL A 118 2.41 4.31 -5.00
N GLY A 119 3.67 4.51 -5.36
CA GLY A 119 4.12 4.60 -6.74
C GLY A 119 3.92 3.30 -7.53
N HIS A 120 4.14 3.39 -8.84
CA HIS A 120 4.00 2.25 -9.73
C HIS A 120 5.01 1.14 -9.39
N ASN A 121 4.60 -0.11 -9.57
CA ASN A 121 5.48 -1.28 -9.37
C ASN A 121 6.02 -1.47 -7.95
N CYS A 122 5.47 -0.77 -6.96
CA CYS A 122 5.78 -1.08 -5.57
C CYS A 122 5.26 -2.47 -5.20
N GLU A 123 5.98 -3.11 -4.28
CA GLU A 123 5.59 -4.36 -3.65
C GLU A 123 5.58 -4.15 -2.14
N ILE A 124 4.41 -4.17 -1.52
CA ILE A 124 4.25 -4.05 -0.07
C ILE A 124 3.79 -5.41 0.42
N ASN A 125 4.57 -6.05 1.29
CA ASN A 125 4.25 -7.37 1.83
C ASN A 125 3.19 -7.26 2.94
N ASN A 126 3.32 -7.98 4.06
CA ASN A 126 2.21 -8.15 5.00
C ASN A 126 2.44 -7.45 6.34
N ASN A 127 1.35 -7.05 6.99
CA ASN A 127 1.39 -6.43 8.32
C ASN A 127 2.23 -5.14 8.39
N VAL A 128 2.35 -4.44 7.26
CA VAL A 128 3.07 -3.17 7.16
C VAL A 128 2.19 -2.03 7.63
N ILE A 129 2.78 -1.11 8.41
CA ILE A 129 2.13 0.15 8.79
C ILE A 129 2.84 1.28 8.07
N ILE A 130 2.07 2.04 7.30
CA ILE A 130 2.57 3.22 6.58
C ILE A 130 1.81 4.43 7.10
N ALA A 131 2.51 5.27 7.86
CA ALA A 131 1.90 6.43 8.50
C ALA A 131 1.61 7.56 7.51
N ASN A 132 0.89 8.58 8.00
CA ASN A 132 0.32 9.63 7.17
C ASN A 132 1.36 10.24 6.22
N ASN A 133 0.96 10.45 4.97
CA ASN A 133 1.75 11.18 3.97
C ASN A 133 3.15 10.59 3.71
N CYS A 134 3.38 9.30 3.98
CA CYS A 134 4.55 8.64 3.43
C CYS A 134 4.46 8.54 1.91
N LEU A 135 5.57 8.80 1.23
CA LEU A 135 5.65 8.79 -0.23
C LEU A 135 6.63 7.69 -0.68
N LEU A 136 6.09 6.64 -1.30
CA LEU A 136 6.87 5.58 -1.93
C LEU A 136 6.94 5.87 -3.42
N ALA A 137 8.14 6.16 -3.94
CA ALA A 137 8.35 6.27 -5.38
C ALA A 137 8.20 4.91 -6.08
N GLY A 138 8.37 4.86 -7.40
CA GLY A 138 8.20 3.60 -8.14
C GLY A 138 9.16 2.49 -7.72
N HIS A 139 8.73 1.24 -7.81
CA HIS A 139 9.56 0.05 -7.54
C HIS A 139 10.11 -0.07 -6.11
N VAL A 140 9.45 0.54 -5.11
CA VAL A 140 9.82 0.32 -3.71
C VAL A 140 9.28 -1.03 -3.23
N LEU A 141 10.16 -1.87 -2.67
CA LEU A 141 9.81 -3.12 -1.98
C LEU A 141 9.78 -2.87 -0.46
N VAL A 142 8.70 -3.26 0.21
CA VAL A 142 8.55 -3.17 1.67
C VAL A 142 8.22 -4.54 2.23
N ASP A 143 9.12 -5.08 3.05
CA ASP A 143 8.97 -6.37 3.69
C ASP A 143 8.00 -6.34 4.87
N ASP A 144 7.64 -7.55 5.32
CA ASP A 144 6.68 -7.75 6.40
C ASP A 144 6.99 -6.92 7.66
N GLN A 145 5.93 -6.44 8.31
CA GLN A 145 5.99 -5.80 9.63
C GLN A 145 6.86 -4.54 9.71
N ALA A 146 7.23 -3.95 8.57
CA ALA A 146 7.88 -2.64 8.56
C ALA A 146 6.91 -1.55 9.05
N PHE A 147 7.47 -0.53 9.69
CA PHE A 147 6.77 0.69 10.11
C PHE A 147 7.40 1.89 9.42
N LEU A 148 6.64 2.57 8.57
CA LEU A 148 7.08 3.77 7.86
C LEU A 148 6.50 5.01 8.55
N GLY A 149 7.36 5.83 9.17
CA GLY A 149 6.95 7.00 9.95
C GLY A 149 6.42 8.15 9.10
N GLY A 150 5.44 8.90 9.62
CA GLY A 150 4.66 9.85 8.81
C GLY A 150 5.51 10.91 8.12
N GLY A 151 5.14 11.24 6.88
CA GLY A 151 5.87 12.20 6.05
C GLY A 151 7.22 11.71 5.56
N SER A 152 7.56 10.43 5.73
CA SER A 152 8.82 9.89 5.22
C SER A 152 8.77 9.65 3.71
N THR A 153 9.91 9.78 3.03
CA THR A 153 10.02 9.58 1.58
C THR A 153 11.01 8.49 1.22
N PHE A 154 10.66 7.68 0.21
CA PHE A 154 11.45 6.54 -0.25
C PHE A 154 11.69 6.68 -1.75
N HIS A 155 12.96 6.79 -2.13
CA HIS A 155 13.37 6.85 -3.52
C HIS A 155 13.07 5.55 -4.26
N GLN A 156 12.97 5.63 -5.58
CA GLN A 156 12.64 4.48 -6.43
C GLN A 156 13.69 3.37 -6.32
N ASN A 157 13.26 2.12 -6.53
CA ASN A 157 14.07 0.89 -6.46
C ASN A 157 14.67 0.57 -5.08
N MET A 158 14.15 1.16 -4.01
CA MET A 158 14.58 0.83 -2.66
C MET A 158 13.95 -0.45 -2.13
N HIS A 159 14.68 -1.15 -1.27
CA HIS A 159 14.16 -2.20 -0.41
C HIS A 159 14.13 -1.77 1.07
N VAL A 160 12.97 -1.82 1.68
CA VAL A 160 12.77 -1.65 3.12
C VAL A 160 12.61 -3.01 3.77
N GLY A 161 13.62 -3.44 4.52
CA GLY A 161 13.68 -4.76 5.12
C GLY A 161 12.66 -5.01 6.24
N ARG A 162 12.45 -6.29 6.54
CA ARG A 162 11.50 -6.76 7.56
C ARG A 162 11.73 -6.05 8.90
N LEU A 163 10.64 -5.65 9.56
CA LEU A 163 10.68 -5.02 10.89
C LEU A 163 11.55 -3.75 10.98
N VAL A 164 11.86 -3.10 9.87
CA VAL A 164 12.43 -1.75 9.90
C VAL A 164 11.44 -0.79 10.55
N MET A 165 11.96 0.11 11.39
CA MET A 165 11.19 1.24 11.92
C MET A 165 11.78 2.55 11.42
N VAL A 166 11.02 3.27 10.61
CA VAL A 166 11.39 4.60 10.11
C VAL A 166 10.82 5.68 11.00
N GLN A 167 11.66 6.65 11.41
CA GLN A 167 11.20 7.87 12.06
C GLN A 167 10.44 8.76 11.07
N GLY A 168 9.41 9.47 11.54
CA GLY A 168 8.69 10.45 10.74
C GLY A 168 9.61 11.53 10.16
N SER A 169 9.18 12.12 9.03
CA SER A 169 9.89 13.18 8.32
C SER A 169 11.32 12.83 7.87
N SER A 170 11.59 11.53 7.67
CA SER A 170 12.88 11.03 7.17
C SER A 170 12.86 10.84 5.64
N ALA A 171 14.03 10.81 5.00
CA ALA A 171 14.14 10.65 3.54
C ALA A 171 15.23 9.65 3.18
N PHE A 172 14.90 8.66 2.35
CA PHE A 172 15.81 7.57 2.01
C PHE A 172 15.97 7.42 0.50
N GLY A 173 17.20 7.10 0.10
CA GLY A 173 17.60 6.77 -1.26
C GLY A 173 18.51 5.54 -1.35
N LYS A 174 18.54 4.74 -0.29
CA LYS A 174 19.30 3.48 -0.17
C LYS A 174 18.51 2.51 0.67
N ASP A 175 18.69 1.22 0.40
CA ASP A 175 18.01 0.14 1.12
C ASP A 175 18.16 0.25 2.63
N LEU A 176 17.10 -0.14 3.34
CA LEU A 176 17.06 -0.18 4.79
C LEU A 176 17.18 -1.63 5.25
N PRO A 177 18.30 -2.01 5.90
CA PRO A 177 18.49 -3.39 6.35
C PRO A 177 17.41 -3.81 7.35
N PRO A 178 17.01 -5.09 7.36
CA PRO A 178 15.98 -5.58 8.26
C PRO A 178 16.33 -5.33 9.74
N PHE A 179 15.30 -5.24 10.58
CA PHE A 179 15.40 -5.08 12.03
C PHE A 179 16.05 -3.79 12.50
N THR A 180 16.23 -2.79 11.63
CA THR A 180 16.88 -1.52 11.98
C THR A 180 15.90 -0.41 12.31
N ILE A 181 16.38 0.60 13.05
CA ILE A 181 15.73 1.90 13.17
C ILE A 181 16.42 2.83 12.17
N ALA A 182 15.65 3.40 11.25
CA ALA A 182 16.12 4.34 10.25
C ALA A 182 15.53 5.73 10.52
N ALA A 183 16.32 6.78 10.38
CA ALA A 183 15.89 8.14 10.62
C ALA A 183 16.70 9.14 9.79
N GLU A 184 16.23 10.39 9.77
CA GLU A 184 16.86 11.50 9.05
C GLU A 184 17.07 11.18 7.56
N ARG A 185 18.29 11.32 7.04
CA ARG A 185 18.61 11.06 5.64
C ARG A 185 19.59 9.91 5.53
N ASN A 186 19.14 8.76 5.05
CA ASN A 186 19.99 7.57 4.81
C ASN A 186 20.79 7.13 6.05
N SER A 187 20.23 7.28 7.24
CA SER A 187 20.91 6.97 8.50
C SER A 187 20.21 5.85 9.26
N ILE A 188 21.02 4.92 9.79
CA ILE A 188 20.59 3.84 10.67
C ILE A 188 21.03 4.17 12.10
N PHE A 189 20.09 4.12 13.03
CA PHE A 189 20.27 4.51 14.43
C PHE A 189 20.37 3.29 15.37
N GLY A 190 20.39 2.08 14.81
CA GLY A 190 20.59 0.84 15.53
C GLY A 190 19.49 -0.18 15.27
N VAL A 191 19.36 -1.14 16.18
CA VAL A 191 18.41 -2.25 16.08
C VAL A 191 17.04 -1.85 16.63
N ASN A 192 15.96 -2.19 15.92
CA ASN A 192 14.57 -2.07 16.34
C ASN A 192 14.22 -3.12 17.40
N VAL A 193 14.81 -2.98 18.59
CA VAL A 193 14.62 -3.91 19.71
C VAL A 193 13.14 -3.98 20.13
N VAL A 194 12.39 -2.89 20.00
CA VAL A 194 10.96 -2.87 20.33
C VAL A 194 10.16 -3.71 19.34
N GLY A 195 10.39 -3.52 18.03
CA GLY A 195 9.76 -4.32 16.98
C GLY A 195 10.08 -5.80 17.12
N LEU A 196 11.35 -6.15 17.34
CA LEU A 196 11.77 -7.55 17.55
C LEU A 196 11.08 -8.18 18.76
N LYS A 197 10.98 -7.47 19.90
CA LYS A 197 10.26 -7.97 21.09
C LYS A 197 8.79 -8.22 20.79
N ARG A 198 8.11 -7.30 20.09
CA ARG A 198 6.69 -7.43 19.74
C ARG A 198 6.45 -8.56 18.74
N ALA A 199 7.42 -8.83 17.87
CA ALA A 199 7.40 -9.93 16.92
C ALA A 199 7.80 -11.28 17.56
N GLY A 200 8.02 -11.35 18.88
CA GLY A 200 8.26 -12.59 19.60
C GLY A 200 9.71 -13.11 19.60
N PHE A 201 10.69 -12.30 19.16
CA PHE A 201 12.10 -12.70 19.16
C PHE A 201 12.64 -12.83 20.59
N SER A 202 13.33 -13.94 20.86
CA SER A 202 13.91 -14.24 22.17
C SER A 202 15.03 -13.25 22.53
N ALA A 203 15.52 -13.31 23.78
CA ALA A 203 16.68 -12.51 24.17
C ALA A 203 17.94 -12.90 23.36
N LYS A 204 18.10 -14.21 23.08
CA LYS A 204 19.21 -14.76 22.30
C LYS A 204 19.16 -14.30 20.85
N ASP A 205 18.01 -14.39 20.18
CA ASP A 205 17.88 -13.94 18.78
C ASP A 205 18.21 -12.45 18.65
N ARG A 206 17.75 -11.64 19.62
CA ARG A 206 18.03 -10.19 19.67
C ARG A 206 19.49 -9.86 19.97
N GLU A 207 20.25 -10.79 20.52
CA GLU A 207 21.69 -10.66 20.74
C GLU A 207 22.47 -11.04 19.47
N GLU A 208 22.06 -12.10 18.76
CA GLU A 208 22.67 -12.50 17.48
C GLU A 208 22.44 -11.46 16.36
N ILE A 209 21.35 -10.70 16.41
CA ILE A 209 21.06 -9.61 15.45
C ILE A 209 21.93 -8.36 15.70
N LYS A 210 22.42 -8.16 16.93
CA LYS A 210 23.19 -6.95 17.30
C LYS A 210 24.65 -7.04 16.90
#